data_AF-A0A2N8ZF74-F1
#
_entry.id   AF-A0A2N8ZF74-F1
#
_cell.length_a   1.000
_cell.length_b   1.000
_cell.length_c   1.000
_cell.angle_alpha   90.00
_cell.angle_beta   90.00
_cell.angle_gamma   90.00
#
_symmetry.space_group_name_H-M   'P 1'
#
loop_
_entity.id
_entity.type
_entity.pdbx_description
1 polymer ?
#
loop_
_entity_poly.entity_id
_entity_poly.type
_entity_poly.pdbx_seq_one_letter_code
_entity_poly.pdbx_strand_id
1 'polypeptide(L)'
;MRHSIYIRLATLLLTADLKREEREWKSRVRRVRSHIPWENAHLLRDIGLDGEGRPVGTLSEPPAVTAERRVRHLRRLVRTRITT
;
A
#
# COMPACT_ATOMS: atom_id res chain seq x y z
N MET A 1 -14.36 29.66 4.42
CA MET A 1 -14.15 28.49 3.52
C MET A 1 -13.58 27.33 4.35
N ARG A 2 -14.32 26.22 4.49
CA ARG A 2 -13.99 25.12 5.44
C ARG A 2 -12.98 24.12 4.84
N HIS A 3 -11.75 24.57 4.56
CA HIS A 3 -10.66 23.68 4.12
C HIS A 3 -10.38 22.53 5.11
N SER A 4 -10.72 22.72 6.39
CA SER A 4 -10.61 21.71 7.43
C SER A 4 -11.50 20.48 7.21
N ILE A 5 -12.64 20.60 6.53
CA ILE A 5 -13.50 19.44 6.23
C ILE A 5 -12.82 18.52 5.22
N TYR A 6 -12.24 19.08 4.16
CA TYR A 6 -11.57 18.29 3.13
C TYR A 6 -10.35 17.56 3.68
N ILE A 7 -9.57 18.21 4.54
CA ILE A 7 -8.42 17.58 5.20
C ILE A 7 -8.87 16.42 6.09
N ARG A 8 -9.93 16.62 6.90
CA ARG A 8 -10.48 15.55 7.75
C ARG A 8 -11.02 14.37 6.94
N LEU A 9 -11.66 14.65 5.81
CA LEU A 9 -12.20 13.61 4.94
C LEU A 9 -11.07 12.85 4.23
N ALA A 10 -10.03 13.56 3.79
CA ALA A 10 -8.83 12.95 3.20
C ALA A 10 -8.10 12.04 4.19
N THR A 11 -7.91 12.47 5.44
CA THR A 11 -7.27 11.62 6.46
C THR A 11 -8.12 10.40 6.82
N LEU A 12 -9.44 10.55 6.87
CA LEU A 12 -10.35 9.42 7.08
C LEU A 12 -10.24 8.40 5.94
N LEU A 13 -10.31 8.85 4.68
CA LEU A 13 -10.20 7.95 3.53
C LEU A 13 -8.83 7.25 3.49
N LEU A 14 -7.74 7.98 3.74
CA LEU A 14 -6.39 7.41 3.78
C LEU A 14 -6.28 6.32 4.85
N THR A 15 -6.75 6.59 6.07
CA THR A 15 -6.69 5.63 7.18
C THR A 15 -7.60 4.42 6.96
N ALA A 16 -8.74 4.60 6.31
CA ALA A 16 -9.62 3.49 5.92
C ALA A 16 -8.95 2.60 4.87
N ASP A 17 -8.28 3.19 3.89
CA ASP A 17 -7.58 2.45 2.83
C ASP A 17 -6.41 1.63 3.39
N LEU A 18 -5.59 2.24 4.25
CA LEU A 18 -4.50 1.55 4.96
C LEU A 18 -5.00 0.35 5.77
N LYS A 19 -6.11 0.51 6.49
CA LYS A 19 -6.72 -0.60 7.27
C LYS A 19 -7.22 -1.72 6.37
N ARG A 20 -7.72 -1.39 5.17
CA ARG A 20 -8.16 -2.39 4.21
C ARG A 20 -6.97 -3.18 3.66
N GLU A 21 -5.93 -2.49 3.21
CA GLU A 21 -4.70 -3.13 2.74
C GLU A 21 -4.10 -4.05 3.81
N GLU A 22 -4.06 -3.60 5.07
CA GLU A 22 -3.56 -4.42 6.18
C GLU A 22 -4.37 -5.71 6.38
N ARG A 23 -5.71 -5.65 6.25
CA ARG A 23 -6.58 -6.84 6.34
C ARG A 23 -6.38 -7.80 5.18
N GLU A 24 -6.27 -7.27 3.97
CA GLU A 24 -6.00 -8.07 2.77
C GLU A 24 -4.63 -8.75 2.87
N TRP A 25 -3.63 -8.02 3.33
CA TRP A 25 -2.29 -8.52 3.61
C TRP A 25 -2.30 -9.64 4.65
N LYS A 26 -2.87 -9.40 5.84
CA LYS A 26 -3.00 -10.41 6.91
C LYS A 26 -3.69 -11.68 6.42
N SER A 27 -4.66 -11.56 5.51
CA SER A 27 -5.37 -12.71 4.95
C SER A 27 -4.54 -13.48 3.92
N ARG A 28 -3.65 -12.82 3.16
CA ARG A 28 -2.67 -13.50 2.30
C ARG A 28 -1.58 -14.18 3.13
N VAL A 29 -0.99 -13.47 4.09
CA VAL A 29 0.07 -14.01 4.95
C VAL A 29 -0.42 -15.23 5.72
N ARG A 30 -1.64 -15.20 6.28
CA ARG A 30 -2.23 -16.37 6.96
C ARG A 30 -2.30 -17.62 6.07
N ARG A 31 -2.56 -17.46 4.76
CA ARG A 31 -2.61 -18.60 3.82
C ARG A 31 -1.23 -19.19 3.52
N VAL A 32 -0.19 -18.38 3.51
CA VAL A 32 1.17 -18.78 3.14
C VAL A 32 2.07 -18.99 4.37
N ARG A 33 1.52 -18.80 5.59
CA ARG A 33 2.26 -18.85 6.85
C ARG A 33 3.06 -20.13 7.02
N SER A 34 2.52 -21.28 6.60
CA SER A 34 3.19 -22.59 6.69
C SER A 34 4.42 -22.73 5.78
N HIS A 35 4.51 -21.94 4.71
CA HIS A 35 5.60 -22.03 3.73
C HIS A 35 6.76 -21.07 4.04
N ILE A 36 6.57 -20.14 4.98
CA ILE A 36 7.57 -19.13 5.33
C ILE A 36 8.32 -19.58 6.60
N PRO A 37 9.67 -19.57 6.61
CA PRO A 37 10.46 -19.97 7.77
C PRO A 37 10.54 -18.85 8.82
N TRP A 38 9.45 -18.61 9.56
CA TRP A 38 9.33 -17.53 10.56
C TRP A 38 10.35 -17.60 11.71
N GLU A 39 10.75 -18.81 12.09
CA GLU A 39 11.68 -19.06 13.19
C GLU A 39 13.13 -18.67 12.83
N ASN A 40 13.44 -18.46 11.55
CA ASN A 40 14.79 -18.17 11.08
C ASN A 40 14.91 -16.77 10.49
N ALA A 41 15.34 -15.82 11.32
CA ALA A 41 15.53 -14.42 10.94
C ALA A 41 16.51 -14.22 9.77
N HIS A 42 17.53 -15.08 9.63
CA HIS A 42 18.49 -15.00 8.53
C HIS A 42 17.84 -15.42 7.20
N LEU A 43 17.09 -16.53 7.20
CA LEU A 43 16.35 -16.96 6.01
C LEU A 43 15.26 -15.96 5.62
N LEU A 44 14.58 -15.36 6.59
CA LEU A 44 13.63 -14.27 6.30
C LEU A 44 14.34 -13.11 5.59
N ARG A 45 15.51 -12.70 6.08
CA ARG A 45 16.29 -11.62 5.48
C ARG A 45 16.75 -11.95 4.05
N ASP A 46 17.14 -13.20 3.79
CA ASP A 46 17.56 -13.66 2.46
C ASP A 46 16.38 -13.71 1.47
N ILE A 47 15.19 -14.07 1.95
CA ILE A 47 13.93 -14.00 1.18
C ILE A 47 13.50 -12.53 0.97
N GLY A 48 14.10 -11.58 1.70
CA GLY A 48 13.74 -10.18 1.68
C GLY A 48 12.49 -9.87 2.51
N LEU A 49 12.26 -10.61 3.60
CA LEU A 49 11.19 -10.43 4.57
C LEU A 49 11.74 -10.01 5.94
N ASP A 50 10.92 -9.28 6.68
CA ASP A 50 11.13 -8.84 8.04
C ASP A 50 10.60 -9.90 9.01
N GLY A 51 10.87 -9.76 10.32
CA GLY A 51 10.33 -10.66 11.35
C GLY A 51 8.79 -10.71 11.37
N GLU A 52 8.15 -9.62 10.95
CA GLU A 52 6.70 -9.51 10.76
C GLU A 52 6.22 -10.00 9.38
N GLY A 53 7.12 -10.55 8.58
CA GLY A 53 6.87 -11.07 7.24
C GLY A 53 6.57 -9.99 6.22
N ARG A 54 6.89 -8.74 6.54
CA ARG A 54 6.81 -7.61 5.61
C ARG A 54 8.04 -7.64 4.71
N PRO A 55 7.92 -7.26 3.44
CA PRO A 55 9.11 -7.14 2.60
C PRO A 55 10.09 -6.10 3.17
N VAL A 56 11.36 -6.48 3.33
CA VAL A 56 12.46 -5.61 3.75
C VAL A 56 13.01 -4.92 2.51
N GLY A 57 12.95 -3.59 2.50
CA GLY A 57 13.33 -2.75 1.37
C GLY A 57 12.15 -2.29 0.52
N THR A 58 12.44 -1.49 -0.51
CA THR A 58 11.45 -0.94 -1.45
C THR A 58 10.96 -2.02 -2.43
N LEU A 59 10.29 -3.06 -1.94
CA LEU A 59 9.33 -3.80 -2.75
C LEU A 59 8.08 -2.92 -2.91
N SER A 60 8.27 -1.79 -3.60
CA SER A 60 7.16 -1.11 -4.27
C SER A 60 6.43 -2.12 -5.13
N GLU A 61 5.11 -1.98 -5.21
CA GLU A 61 4.32 -2.61 -6.29
C GLU A 61 5.12 -2.58 -7.60
N PRO A 62 5.02 -3.63 -8.45
CA PRO A 62 5.77 -3.69 -9.71
C PRO A 62 5.71 -2.31 -10.38
N PRO A 63 6.82 -1.77 -10.89
CA PRO A 63 6.88 -0.39 -11.38
C PRO A 63 5.78 -0.08 -12.40
N ALA A 64 5.32 -1.09 -13.14
CA ALA A 64 4.15 -1.03 -14.00
C ALA A 64 2.86 -0.62 -13.27
N VAL A 65 2.56 -1.22 -12.12
CA VAL A 65 1.34 -0.97 -11.32
C VAL A 65 1.38 0.41 -10.68
N THR A 66 2.53 0.83 -10.13
CA THR A 66 2.68 2.19 -9.57
C THR A 66 2.59 3.25 -10.66
N ALA A 67 3.20 3.02 -11.82
CA ALA A 67 3.11 3.90 -12.98
C ALA A 67 1.67 4.02 -13.49
N GLU A 68 0.96 2.90 -13.64
CA GLU A 68 -0.42 2.89 -14.13
C GLU A 68 -1.35 3.65 -13.16
N ARG A 69 -1.18 3.43 -11.85
CA ARG A 69 -1.94 4.14 -10.82
C ARG A 69 -1.65 5.64 -10.87
N ARG A 70 -0.38 6.05 -11.00
CA ARG A 70 0.02 7.46 -11.18
C ARG A 70 -0.59 8.08 -12.44
N VAL A 71 -0.52 7.41 -13.59
CA VAL A 71 -1.11 7.90 -14.85
C VAL A 71 -2.63 8.06 -14.70
N ARG A 72 -3.30 7.12 -14.03
CA ARG A 72 -4.74 7.20 -13.76
C ARG A 72 -5.10 8.43 -12.92
N HIS A 73 -4.33 8.71 -11.86
CA HIS A 73 -4.53 9.89 -11.03
C HIS A 73 -4.24 11.18 -11.80
N LEU A 74 -3.17 11.24 -12.59
CA LEU A 74 -2.85 12.40 -13.43
C LEU A 74 -3.96 12.66 -14.47
N ARG A 75 -4.47 11.63 -15.15
CA ARG A 75 -5.61 11.76 -16.06
C ARG A 75 -6.84 12.32 -15.36
N ARG A 76 -7.15 11.85 -14.15
CA ARG A 76 -8.26 12.38 -13.36
C ARG A 76 -8.05 13.86 -13.07
N LEU A 77 -6.88 14.25 -12.57
CA LEU A 77 -6.55 15.63 -12.26
C LEU A 77 -6.66 16.55 -13.47
N VAL A 78 -6.12 16.13 -14.63
CA VAL A 78 -6.22 16.88 -15.89
C VAL A 78 -7.67 17.02 -16.33
N ARG A 79 -8.47 15.95 -16.24
CA ARG A 79 -9.88 15.97 -16.62
C ARG A 79 -10.75 16.81 -15.68
N THR A 80 -10.40 16.87 -14.40
CA THR A 80 -11.09 17.71 -13.40
C THR A 80 -10.55 19.14 -13.36
N ARG A 81 -9.54 19.47 -14.18
CA ARG A 81 -8.99 20.81 -14.23
C ARG A 81 -10.02 21.73 -14.87
N ILE A 82 -10.66 22.54 -14.05
CA ILE A 82 -11.55 23.62 -14.50
C ILE A 82 -10.66 24.63 -15.22
N THR A 83 -10.92 24.85 -16.51
CA THR A 83 -10.37 25.97 -17.25
C THR A 83 -11.08 27.22 -16.72
N THR A 84 -10.45 27.88 -15.75
CA THR A 84 -10.77 29.29 -15.44
C THR A 84 -10.24 30.19 -16.53
#